data_AF-A0A4U6TLK8-F1
#
_entry.id   AF-A0A4U6TLK8-F1
#
_cell.length_a   1.000
_cell.length_b   1.000
_cell.length_c   1.000
_cell.angle_alpha   90.00
_cell.angle_beta   90.00
_cell.angle_gamma   90.00
#
_symmetry.space_group_name_H-M   'P 1'
#
loop_
_entity.id
_entity.type
_entity.pdbx_description
1 polymer ?
#
loop_
_entity_poly.entity_id
_entity_poly.type
_entity_poly.pdbx_seq_one_letter_code
_entity_poly.pdbx_strand_id
1 'polypeptide(L)'
;MHPARLLLLLLLAVAVIGATADDRPVFMNVTCSAPWNYTDSSPFGKNVAELLTALSTPPPATVGNHWWFRSHTVGAAPDQVSGLAMCYADADEERCLNCINSAKYINVARCDHSRSVSFLSSVGCAIRYADAPFFGSADSGAGAGARLILTSLVPTSASMREARRGLLSQLAERAGGDALRFANGSQRYKDADDMDGAWQVMYGMAQCTRDLPLSECSSCLIDLLAVMYEDVDVTNSTSASVMGVSCYLMYQMEPINFIAGMVAVPPAAPPAEPPTGSAAASPPAPPVGNIFLGLCISSMCNAFLYKKKLNVQI
;
A
#
# COMPACT_ATOMS: atom_id res chain seq x y z
N MET A 1 18.67 8.67 -49.15
CA MET A 1 17.44 8.15 -48.53
C MET A 1 16.45 9.30 -48.42
N HIS A 2 15.21 9.13 -48.89
CA HIS A 2 14.23 10.24 -48.94
C HIS A 2 13.81 10.67 -47.53
N PRO A 3 13.67 11.99 -47.25
CA PRO A 3 13.32 12.50 -45.92
C PRO A 3 11.96 11.95 -45.42
N ALA A 4 11.04 11.64 -46.34
CA ALA A 4 9.77 11.00 -46.03
C ALA A 4 9.90 9.57 -45.47
N ARG A 5 10.93 8.80 -45.87
CA ARG A 5 11.17 7.44 -45.35
C ARG A 5 11.75 7.47 -43.94
N LEU A 6 12.55 8.49 -43.60
CA LEU A 6 13.10 8.67 -42.25
C LEU A 6 11.99 9.07 -41.25
N LEU A 7 11.06 9.93 -41.68
CA LEU A 7 9.91 10.33 -40.88
C LEU A 7 8.95 9.15 -40.61
N LEU A 8 8.72 8.29 -41.61
CA LEU A 8 7.89 7.10 -41.46
C LEU A 8 8.53 6.07 -40.50
N LEU A 9 9.86 5.90 -40.56
CA LEU A 9 10.60 5.05 -39.64
C LEU A 9 10.61 5.60 -38.21
N LEU A 10 10.70 6.93 -38.03
CA LEU A 10 10.56 7.58 -36.73
C LEU A 10 9.14 7.48 -36.18
N LEU A 11 8.10 7.60 -37.01
CA LEU A 11 6.70 7.42 -36.61
C LEU A 11 6.39 5.95 -36.26
N LEU A 12 6.99 4.99 -36.97
CA LEU A 12 6.91 3.56 -36.63
C LEU A 12 7.68 3.24 -35.34
N ALA A 13 8.81 3.91 -35.08
CA ALA A 13 9.56 3.77 -33.84
C ALA A 13 8.83 4.38 -32.63
N VAL A 14 8.07 5.47 -32.82
CA VAL A 14 7.23 6.10 -31.78
C VAL A 14 5.93 5.31 -31.54
N ALA A 15 5.46 4.51 -32.50
CA ALA A 15 4.29 3.65 -32.34
C ALA A 15 4.58 2.34 -31.54
N VAL A 16 5.84 2.08 -31.16
CA VAL A 16 6.18 1.04 -30.18
C VAL A 16 6.21 1.67 -28.78
N ILE A 17 5.12 2.32 -28.38
CA ILE A 17 4.78 2.36 -26.96
C ILE A 17 4.21 0.96 -26.71
N GLY A 18 5.09 0.05 -26.30
CA GLY A 18 4.65 -1.26 -25.83
C GLY A 18 3.58 -1.02 -24.78
N ALA A 19 2.35 -1.44 -25.07
CA ALA A 19 1.46 -1.81 -24.00
C ALA A 19 2.24 -2.83 -23.19
N THR A 20 2.68 -2.46 -22.00
CA THR A 20 3.26 -3.41 -21.06
C THR A 20 2.14 -4.40 -20.78
N ALA A 21 2.18 -5.56 -21.43
CA ALA A 21 1.43 -6.70 -20.97
C ALA A 21 1.85 -6.86 -19.51
N ASP A 22 0.89 -6.71 -18.61
CA ASP A 22 1.13 -6.93 -17.21
C ASP A 22 1.24 -8.44 -17.04
N ASP A 23 2.48 -8.93 -17.04
CA ASP A 23 2.83 -10.36 -16.90
C ASP A 23 2.52 -10.88 -15.48
N ARG A 24 1.81 -10.12 -14.64
CA ARG A 24 1.33 -10.58 -13.35
C ARG A 24 0.43 -11.80 -13.52
N PRO A 25 0.64 -12.88 -12.74
CA PRO A 25 -0.24 -14.04 -12.77
C PRO A 25 -1.70 -13.64 -12.52
N VAL A 26 -2.57 -13.99 -13.47
CA VAL A 26 -4.01 -13.81 -13.33
C VAL A 26 -4.54 -14.88 -12.40
N PHE A 27 -5.09 -14.46 -11.27
CA PHE A 27 -5.68 -15.31 -10.26
C PHE A 27 -7.10 -14.82 -9.96
N MET A 28 -8.00 -15.77 -9.73
CA MET A 28 -9.39 -15.53 -9.34
C MET A 28 -9.78 -16.44 -8.17
N ASN A 29 -10.23 -15.86 -7.06
CA ASN A 29 -10.86 -16.58 -5.95
C ASN A 29 -12.35 -16.30 -5.94
N VAL A 30 -13.15 -17.34 -5.73
CA VAL A 30 -14.59 -17.17 -5.54
C VAL A 30 -15.02 -18.01 -4.34
N THR A 31 -15.78 -17.40 -3.44
CA THR A 31 -16.46 -18.09 -2.33
C THR A 31 -17.94 -17.79 -2.41
N CYS A 32 -18.77 -18.79 -2.20
CA CYS A 32 -20.22 -18.69 -2.35
C CYS A 32 -20.92 -19.36 -1.17
N SER A 33 -22.15 -18.93 -0.87
CA SER A 33 -23.08 -19.72 -0.07
C SER A 33 -23.50 -21.00 -0.81
N ALA A 34 -24.39 -21.80 -0.21
CA ALA A 34 -25.01 -22.91 -0.93
C ALA A 34 -25.65 -22.42 -2.26
N PRO A 35 -25.57 -23.22 -3.34
CA PRO A 35 -26.14 -22.87 -4.63
C PRO A 35 -27.67 -23.04 -4.64
N TRP A 36 -28.32 -22.55 -5.69
CA TRP A 36 -29.76 -22.75 -5.97
C TRP A 36 -30.70 -22.23 -4.88
N ASN A 37 -30.34 -21.13 -4.21
CA ASN A 37 -31.14 -20.52 -3.13
C ASN A 37 -32.10 -19.42 -3.61
N TYR A 38 -32.12 -19.14 -4.92
CA TYR A 38 -33.10 -18.27 -5.56
C TYR A 38 -33.23 -18.63 -7.05
N THR A 39 -34.15 -18.00 -7.76
CA THR A 39 -34.28 -18.09 -9.23
C THR A 39 -34.15 -16.70 -9.85
N ASP A 40 -33.71 -16.58 -11.11
CA ASP A 40 -33.60 -15.29 -11.80
C ASP A 40 -34.91 -14.48 -11.81
N SER A 41 -36.07 -15.16 -11.80
CA SER A 41 -37.39 -14.54 -11.78
C SER A 41 -37.87 -14.11 -10.39
N SER A 42 -37.24 -14.60 -9.32
CA SER A 42 -37.58 -14.25 -7.93
C SER A 42 -37.27 -12.78 -7.63
N PRO A 43 -37.92 -12.16 -6.62
CA PRO A 43 -37.59 -10.79 -6.24
C PRO A 43 -36.12 -10.64 -5.81
N PHE A 44 -35.58 -11.57 -5.03
CA PHE A 44 -34.15 -11.59 -4.69
C PHE A 44 -33.25 -11.67 -5.94
N GLY A 45 -33.57 -12.55 -6.91
CA GLY A 45 -32.81 -12.68 -8.16
C GLY A 45 -32.77 -11.38 -8.98
N LYS A 46 -33.90 -10.67 -9.06
CA LYS A 46 -33.98 -9.34 -9.68
C LYS A 46 -33.14 -8.31 -8.94
N ASN A 47 -33.20 -8.31 -7.60
CA ASN A 47 -32.42 -7.40 -6.77
C ASN A 47 -30.91 -7.65 -6.91
N VAL A 48 -30.47 -8.91 -7.06
CA VAL A 48 -29.06 -9.25 -7.37
C VAL A 48 -28.65 -8.69 -8.73
N ALA A 49 -29.47 -8.87 -9.77
CA ALA A 49 -29.16 -8.35 -11.11
C ALA A 49 -29.07 -6.81 -11.13
N GLU A 50 -29.95 -6.12 -10.40
CA GLU A 50 -29.92 -4.68 -10.22
C GLU A 50 -28.68 -4.24 -9.44
N LEU A 51 -28.35 -4.91 -8.33
CA LEU A 51 -27.16 -4.64 -7.52
C LEU A 51 -25.88 -4.74 -8.36
N LEU A 52 -25.70 -5.82 -9.11
CA LEU A 52 -24.52 -6.01 -9.96
C LEU A 52 -24.43 -4.96 -11.06
N THR A 53 -25.58 -4.51 -11.59
CA THR A 53 -25.61 -3.40 -12.54
C THR A 53 -25.18 -2.10 -11.88
N ALA A 54 -25.70 -1.78 -10.70
CA ALA A 54 -25.30 -0.59 -9.94
C ALA A 54 -23.81 -0.60 -9.57
N LEU A 55 -23.25 -1.75 -9.18
CA LEU A 55 -21.81 -1.88 -8.88
C LEU A 55 -20.94 -1.81 -10.15
N SER A 56 -21.47 -2.16 -11.31
CA SER A 56 -20.76 -2.08 -12.60
C SER A 56 -20.74 -0.68 -13.21
N THR A 57 -21.74 0.15 -12.90
CA THR A 57 -21.86 1.49 -13.48
C THR A 57 -21.00 2.49 -12.69
N PRO A 58 -20.01 3.15 -13.32
CA PRO A 58 -19.24 4.19 -12.67
C PRO A 58 -20.16 5.36 -12.24
N PRO A 59 -19.93 5.97 -11.07
CA PRO A 59 -20.69 7.15 -10.67
C PRO A 59 -20.42 8.32 -11.63
N PRO A 60 -21.34 9.29 -11.73
CA PRO A 60 -21.10 10.51 -12.49
C PRO A 60 -19.82 11.21 -12.04
N ALA A 61 -19.10 11.84 -12.97
CA ALA A 61 -17.83 12.54 -12.71
C ALA A 61 -17.92 13.63 -11.61
N THR A 62 -19.14 14.05 -11.26
CA THR A 62 -19.43 15.06 -10.22
C THR A 62 -19.38 14.52 -8.79
N VAL A 63 -19.31 13.20 -8.58
CA VAL A 63 -19.32 12.56 -7.24
C VAL A 63 -17.91 12.51 -6.61
N GLY A 64 -16.94 13.23 -7.20
CA GLY A 64 -15.54 13.19 -6.79
C GLY A 64 -14.82 11.94 -7.30
N ASN A 65 -13.48 11.92 -7.18
CA ASN A 65 -12.59 10.86 -7.71
C ASN A 65 -12.66 9.55 -6.87
N HIS A 66 -13.86 9.10 -6.52
CA HIS A 66 -14.11 7.95 -5.65
C HIS A 66 -14.72 6.76 -6.40
N TRP A 67 -14.67 6.79 -7.73
CA TRP A 67 -15.21 5.75 -8.59
C TRP A 67 -14.65 4.35 -8.28
N TRP A 68 -13.45 4.28 -7.70
CA TRP A 68 -12.77 3.05 -7.32
C TRP A 68 -13.44 2.25 -6.19
N PHE A 69 -14.41 2.81 -5.46
CA PHE A 69 -15.20 2.08 -4.46
C PHE A 69 -16.69 2.36 -4.63
N ARG A 70 -17.50 1.31 -4.58
CA ARG A 70 -18.96 1.41 -4.72
C ARG A 70 -19.62 0.45 -3.75
N SER A 71 -20.72 0.88 -3.15
CA SER A 71 -21.56 0.04 -2.29
C SER A 71 -23.02 0.37 -2.55
N HIS A 72 -23.88 -0.64 -2.53
CA HIS A 72 -25.29 -0.47 -2.79
C HIS A 72 -26.13 -1.54 -2.07
N THR A 73 -27.37 -1.19 -1.76
CA THR A 73 -28.37 -2.10 -1.20
C THR A 73 -29.63 -1.98 -2.05
N VAL A 74 -30.14 -3.12 -2.50
CA VAL A 74 -31.35 -3.19 -3.34
C VAL A 74 -32.44 -3.96 -2.62
N GLY A 75 -33.67 -3.44 -2.69
CA GLY A 75 -34.85 -4.07 -2.12
C GLY A 75 -34.94 -3.98 -0.59
N ALA A 76 -35.91 -4.71 -0.04
CA ALA A 76 -36.20 -4.80 1.38
C ALA A 76 -36.33 -6.27 1.80
N ALA A 77 -36.17 -6.55 3.09
CA ALA A 77 -36.32 -7.90 3.62
C ALA A 77 -37.69 -8.51 3.24
N PRO A 78 -37.76 -9.79 2.84
CA PRO A 78 -36.70 -10.81 2.89
C PRO A 78 -35.82 -10.91 1.62
N ASP A 79 -36.06 -10.07 0.62
CA ASP A 79 -35.42 -10.12 -0.70
C ASP A 79 -34.30 -9.08 -0.86
N GLN A 80 -33.91 -8.41 0.22
CA GLN A 80 -32.83 -7.43 0.22
C GLN A 80 -31.49 -8.08 -0.15
N VAL A 81 -30.67 -7.36 -0.89
CA VAL A 81 -29.27 -7.70 -1.13
C VAL A 81 -28.40 -6.46 -0.94
N SER A 82 -27.27 -6.63 -0.26
CA SER A 82 -26.26 -5.59 -0.08
C SER A 82 -24.97 -6.03 -0.74
N GLY A 83 -24.24 -5.11 -1.36
CA GLY A 83 -22.94 -5.43 -1.94
C GLY A 83 -22.03 -4.24 -2.10
N LEU A 84 -20.76 -4.54 -2.31
CA LEU A 84 -19.71 -3.59 -2.60
C LEU A 84 -18.76 -4.12 -3.67
N ALA A 85 -18.06 -3.18 -4.30
CA ALA A 85 -16.94 -3.45 -5.20
C ALA A 85 -15.82 -2.44 -4.92
N MET A 86 -14.59 -2.92 -4.94
CA MET A 86 -13.37 -2.12 -4.76
C MET A 86 -12.41 -2.42 -5.89
N CYS A 87 -11.90 -1.38 -6.54
CA CYS A 87 -10.72 -1.44 -7.37
C CYS A 87 -9.46 -1.46 -6.50
N TYR A 88 -8.51 -2.33 -6.84
CA TYR A 88 -7.17 -2.20 -6.28
C TYR A 88 -6.50 -0.94 -6.82
N ALA A 89 -5.83 -0.22 -5.93
CA ALA A 89 -5.26 1.08 -6.26
C ALA A 89 -4.22 1.03 -7.38
N ASP A 90 -3.56 -0.11 -7.56
CA ASP A 90 -2.49 -0.35 -8.54
C ASP A 90 -3.01 -0.90 -9.89
N ALA A 91 -4.33 -1.01 -10.07
CA ALA A 91 -4.93 -1.39 -11.35
C ALA A 91 -5.13 -0.17 -12.26
N ASP A 92 -5.11 -0.35 -13.58
CA ASP A 92 -5.65 0.66 -14.48
C ASP A 92 -7.20 0.67 -14.45
N GLU A 93 -7.77 1.81 -14.84
CA GLU A 93 -9.22 2.03 -14.77
C GLU A 93 -10.00 1.03 -15.61
N GLU A 94 -9.56 0.78 -16.84
CA GLU A 94 -10.21 -0.16 -17.74
C GLU A 94 -10.19 -1.59 -17.17
N ARG A 95 -9.04 -2.06 -16.69
CA ARG A 95 -8.92 -3.40 -16.08
C ARG A 95 -9.80 -3.53 -14.84
N CYS A 96 -9.83 -2.53 -13.96
CA CYS A 96 -10.72 -2.61 -12.80
C CYS A 96 -12.20 -2.67 -13.23
N LEU A 97 -12.65 -1.79 -14.13
CA LEU A 97 -14.05 -1.76 -14.54
C LEU A 97 -14.46 -3.06 -15.25
N ASN A 98 -13.57 -3.64 -16.06
CA ASN A 98 -13.75 -4.96 -16.65
C ASN A 98 -13.82 -6.07 -15.59
N CYS A 99 -12.96 -6.02 -14.58
CA CYS A 99 -13.00 -6.94 -13.43
C CYS A 99 -14.35 -6.86 -12.71
N ILE A 100 -14.86 -5.66 -12.44
CA ILE A 100 -16.15 -5.49 -11.75
C ILE A 100 -17.31 -5.98 -12.62
N ASN A 101 -17.27 -5.74 -13.92
CA ASN A 101 -18.25 -6.27 -14.87
C ASN A 101 -18.26 -7.80 -14.95
N SER A 102 -17.12 -8.46 -14.67
CA SER A 102 -17.02 -9.92 -14.72
C SER A 102 -17.89 -10.64 -13.67
N ALA A 103 -18.26 -9.94 -12.58
CA ALA A 103 -19.09 -10.47 -11.49
C ALA A 103 -20.40 -11.08 -11.98
N LYS A 104 -21.00 -10.47 -13.02
CA LYS A 104 -22.26 -10.93 -13.63
C LYS A 104 -22.15 -12.35 -14.18
N TYR A 105 -20.98 -12.72 -14.68
CA TYR A 105 -20.72 -14.06 -15.24
C TYR A 105 -20.31 -15.06 -14.16
N ILE A 106 -19.60 -14.61 -13.11
CA ILE A 106 -19.16 -15.47 -12.01
C ILE A 106 -20.34 -16.06 -11.24
N ASN A 107 -21.39 -15.26 -11.03
CA ASN A 107 -22.62 -15.71 -10.38
C ASN A 107 -23.34 -16.84 -11.13
N VAL A 108 -23.14 -16.92 -12.44
CA VAL A 108 -23.79 -17.93 -13.30
C VAL A 108 -22.89 -19.16 -13.53
N ALA A 109 -21.57 -19.00 -13.44
CA ALA A 109 -20.63 -20.07 -13.79
C ALA A 109 -20.01 -20.79 -12.59
N ARG A 110 -19.96 -20.14 -11.42
CA ARG A 110 -19.24 -20.65 -10.23
C ARG A 110 -20.02 -20.55 -8.92
N CYS A 111 -20.98 -19.63 -8.82
CA CYS A 111 -21.80 -19.40 -7.63
C CYS A 111 -23.30 -19.51 -7.91
N ASP A 112 -23.71 -20.51 -8.69
CA ASP A 112 -25.08 -20.67 -9.20
C ASP A 112 -26.15 -20.33 -8.16
N HIS A 113 -26.81 -19.19 -8.33
CA HIS A 113 -27.90 -18.72 -7.49
C HIS A 113 -27.57 -18.70 -5.97
N SER A 114 -26.34 -18.30 -5.63
CA SER A 114 -25.88 -18.13 -4.24
C SER A 114 -26.32 -16.78 -3.67
N ARG A 115 -26.86 -16.78 -2.44
CA ARG A 115 -27.30 -15.57 -1.73
C ARG A 115 -26.14 -14.75 -1.14
N SER A 116 -24.94 -15.32 -1.02
CA SER A 116 -23.71 -14.61 -0.67
C SER A 116 -22.58 -15.03 -1.57
N VAL A 117 -21.79 -14.07 -2.06
CA VAL A 117 -20.60 -14.30 -2.89
C VAL A 117 -19.52 -13.29 -2.54
N SER A 118 -18.28 -13.76 -2.43
CA SER A 118 -17.08 -12.92 -2.46
C SER A 118 -16.18 -13.36 -3.62
N PHE A 119 -15.73 -12.39 -4.41
CA PHE A 119 -14.86 -12.57 -5.57
C PHE A 119 -13.62 -11.70 -5.43
N LEU A 120 -12.45 -12.30 -5.62
CA LEU A 120 -11.16 -11.63 -5.67
C LEU A 120 -10.52 -11.90 -7.02
N SER A 121 -9.99 -10.88 -7.69
CA SER A 121 -9.23 -11.05 -8.91
C SER A 121 -7.99 -10.17 -8.91
N SER A 122 -6.83 -10.77 -9.19
CA SER A 122 -5.57 -10.03 -9.34
C SER A 122 -5.58 -9.08 -10.53
N VAL A 123 -6.59 -9.16 -11.41
CA VAL A 123 -6.83 -8.23 -12.52
C VAL A 123 -7.31 -6.85 -12.03
N GLY A 124 -7.64 -6.69 -10.75
CA GLY A 124 -7.74 -5.36 -10.15
C GLY A 124 -8.98 -5.09 -9.31
N CYS A 125 -9.73 -6.11 -8.86
CA CYS A 125 -10.91 -5.85 -8.03
C CYS A 125 -11.24 -6.93 -7.00
N ALA A 126 -11.95 -6.49 -5.96
CA ALA A 126 -12.65 -7.32 -4.99
C ALA A 126 -14.15 -6.95 -4.99
N ILE A 127 -15.02 -7.95 -4.92
CA ILE A 127 -16.49 -7.79 -4.95
C ILE A 127 -17.09 -8.68 -3.90
N ARG A 128 -18.09 -8.17 -3.17
CA ARG A 128 -18.87 -8.98 -2.23
C ARG A 128 -20.34 -8.57 -2.28
N TYR A 129 -21.22 -9.55 -2.25
CA TYR A 129 -22.63 -9.32 -1.94
C TYR A 129 -23.18 -10.40 -1.02
N ALA A 130 -24.22 -10.06 -0.27
CA ALA A 130 -24.96 -10.97 0.60
C ALA A 130 -26.41 -10.51 0.77
N ASP A 131 -27.25 -11.41 1.28
CA ASP A 131 -28.67 -11.17 1.59
C ASP A 131 -28.92 -10.41 2.91
N ALA A 132 -27.85 -10.08 3.63
CA ALA A 132 -27.86 -9.20 4.79
C ALA A 132 -26.78 -8.12 4.66
N PRO A 133 -26.99 -6.92 5.24
CA PRO A 133 -25.94 -5.90 5.31
C PRO A 133 -24.73 -6.40 6.12
N PHE A 134 -23.53 -6.19 5.57
CA PHE A 134 -22.25 -6.53 6.21
C PHE A 134 -21.29 -5.35 6.29
N PHE A 135 -21.75 -4.16 5.88
CA PHE A 135 -20.92 -2.96 5.81
C PHE A 135 -20.30 -2.63 7.17
N GLY A 136 -19.03 -2.27 7.14
CA GLY A 136 -18.31 -1.84 8.32
C GLY A 136 -17.74 -2.97 9.18
N SER A 137 -17.80 -4.22 8.71
CA SER A 137 -17.12 -5.36 9.34
C SER A 137 -16.07 -5.92 8.38
N ALA A 138 -14.83 -6.02 8.84
CA ALA A 138 -13.74 -6.49 8.00
C ALA A 138 -13.85 -7.99 7.68
N ASP A 139 -13.47 -8.34 6.45
CA ASP A 139 -13.20 -9.71 6.03
C ASP A 139 -11.82 -9.76 5.36
N SER A 140 -10.82 -10.06 6.17
CA SER A 140 -9.44 -10.28 5.72
C SER A 140 -9.27 -11.59 4.96
N GLY A 141 -10.19 -12.55 5.11
CA GLY A 141 -10.09 -13.88 4.52
C GLY A 141 -8.98 -14.75 5.12
N ALA A 142 -8.45 -14.41 6.30
CA ALA A 142 -7.25 -14.96 6.96
C ALA A 142 -7.27 -16.46 7.38
N GLY A 143 -8.00 -17.31 6.64
CA GLY A 143 -7.94 -18.77 6.79
C GLY A 143 -8.04 -19.54 5.47
N ALA A 144 -8.80 -19.05 4.49
CA ALA A 144 -8.89 -19.67 3.15
C ALA A 144 -9.24 -18.69 2.02
N GLY A 145 -9.71 -17.49 2.36
CA GLY A 145 -10.19 -16.48 1.41
C GLY A 145 -9.08 -15.57 0.87
N ALA A 146 -8.07 -15.29 1.69
CA ALA A 146 -6.93 -14.46 1.33
C ALA A 146 -6.03 -15.17 0.30
N ARG A 147 -5.39 -14.37 -0.55
CA ARG A 147 -4.54 -14.87 -1.63
C ARG A 147 -3.26 -14.07 -1.71
N LEU A 148 -2.15 -14.78 -1.47
CA LEU A 148 -0.79 -14.29 -1.63
C LEU A 148 -0.32 -14.61 -3.05
N ILE A 149 0.25 -13.61 -3.71
CA ILE A 149 0.88 -13.72 -5.03
C ILE A 149 2.31 -13.27 -4.86
N LEU A 150 3.24 -14.16 -5.16
CA LEU A 150 4.67 -13.88 -5.21
C LEU A 150 5.07 -13.67 -6.66
N THR A 151 5.77 -12.58 -6.92
CA THR A 151 6.45 -12.36 -8.20
C THR A 151 7.93 -12.15 -7.92
N SER A 152 8.79 -12.74 -8.76
CA SER A 152 10.24 -12.63 -8.63
C SER A 152 10.80 -13.24 -7.34
N LEU A 153 10.82 -14.58 -7.29
CA LEU A 153 11.46 -15.36 -6.22
C LEU A 153 12.99 -15.33 -6.37
N VAL A 154 13.65 -14.52 -5.56
CA VAL A 154 15.11 -14.38 -5.51
C VAL A 154 15.59 -14.22 -4.07
N PRO A 155 16.80 -14.70 -3.71
CA PRO A 155 17.36 -14.47 -2.40
C PRO A 155 17.39 -12.98 -2.07
N THR A 156 16.93 -12.62 -0.87
CA THR A 156 16.95 -11.22 -0.40
C THR A 156 17.93 -11.02 0.75
N SER A 157 18.42 -9.80 0.91
CA SER A 157 19.29 -9.42 2.03
C SER A 157 18.48 -9.22 3.33
N ALA A 158 19.17 -9.20 4.47
CA ALA A 158 18.54 -8.83 5.74
C ALA A 158 17.99 -7.39 5.71
N SER A 159 18.75 -6.45 5.15
CA SER A 159 18.35 -5.05 5.00
C SER A 159 17.05 -4.89 4.21
N MET A 160 16.90 -5.67 3.12
CA MET A 160 15.68 -5.66 2.32
C MET A 160 14.48 -6.18 3.11
N ARG A 161 14.64 -7.28 3.86
CA ARG A 161 13.58 -7.85 4.69
C ARG A 161 13.13 -6.89 5.79
N GLU A 162 14.08 -6.19 6.42
CA GLU A 162 13.79 -5.16 7.44
C GLU A 162 13.07 -3.96 6.83
N ALA A 163 13.57 -3.46 5.70
CA ALA A 163 12.96 -2.35 4.97
C ALA A 163 11.52 -2.66 4.56
N ARG A 164 11.27 -3.88 4.05
CA ARG A 164 9.93 -4.37 3.71
C ARG A 164 9.01 -4.40 4.91
N ARG A 165 9.45 -4.99 6.03
CA ARG A 165 8.64 -5.09 7.24
C ARG A 165 8.29 -3.71 7.77
N GLY A 166 9.27 -2.82 7.88
CA GLY A 166 9.06 -1.45 8.32
C GLY A 166 8.09 -0.69 7.41
N LEU A 167 8.28 -0.79 6.08
CA LEU A 167 7.42 -0.14 5.10
C LEU A 167 5.97 -0.63 5.22
N LEU A 168 5.73 -1.93 5.12
CA LEU A 168 4.37 -2.47 5.11
C LEU A 168 3.64 -2.27 6.44
N SER A 169 4.33 -2.38 7.57
CA SER A 169 3.72 -2.07 8.87
C SER A 169 3.33 -0.59 8.98
N GLN A 170 4.19 0.33 8.54
CA GLN A 170 3.88 1.75 8.53
C GLN A 170 2.70 2.08 7.60
N LEU A 171 2.66 1.46 6.42
CA LEU A 171 1.56 1.68 5.47
C LEU A 171 0.24 1.12 5.99
N ALA A 172 0.26 -0.03 6.66
CA ALA A 172 -0.92 -0.60 7.29
C ALA A 172 -1.52 0.35 8.36
N GLU A 173 -0.66 0.91 9.22
CA GLU A 173 -1.08 1.90 10.23
C GLU A 173 -1.65 3.17 9.59
N ARG A 174 -0.96 3.73 8.58
CA ARG A 174 -1.40 4.94 7.90
C ARG A 174 -2.72 4.75 7.18
N ALA A 175 -2.88 3.66 6.43
CA ALA A 175 -4.12 3.36 5.73
C ALA A 175 -5.29 3.14 6.72
N GLY A 176 -5.02 2.46 7.84
CA GLY A 176 -6.00 2.28 8.92
C GLY A 176 -6.47 3.59 9.56
N GLY A 177 -5.60 4.61 9.61
CA GLY A 177 -5.90 5.95 10.14
C GLY A 177 -6.43 6.96 9.12
N ASP A 178 -6.41 6.66 7.83
CA ASP A 178 -6.76 7.60 6.76
C ASP A 178 -8.25 7.55 6.37
N ALA A 179 -8.82 8.67 5.92
CA ALA A 179 -10.22 8.71 5.49
C ALA A 179 -10.46 7.96 4.17
N LEU A 180 -9.45 7.81 3.32
CA LEU A 180 -9.49 7.06 2.06
C LEU A 180 -9.23 5.55 2.27
N ARG A 181 -8.76 5.13 3.45
CA ARG A 181 -8.32 3.75 3.70
C ARG A 181 -7.25 3.28 2.76
N PHE A 182 -6.33 4.18 2.48
CA PHE A 182 -5.26 3.97 1.54
C PHE A 182 -4.00 4.68 2.01
N ALA A 183 -2.87 4.01 1.85
CA ALA A 183 -1.56 4.61 2.00
C ALA A 183 -0.60 3.97 0.99
N ASN A 184 0.31 4.78 0.46
CA ASN A 184 1.46 4.30 -0.31
C ASN A 184 2.73 4.94 0.22
N GLY A 185 3.88 4.41 -0.21
CA GLY A 185 5.16 4.97 0.17
C GLY A 185 6.32 4.15 -0.36
N SER A 186 7.51 4.58 0.03
CA SER A 186 8.75 3.89 -0.28
C SER A 186 9.71 3.90 0.89
N GLN A 187 10.61 2.92 0.91
CA GLN A 187 11.66 2.78 1.90
C GLN A 187 12.98 2.52 1.19
N ARG A 188 13.98 3.35 1.50
CA ARG A 188 15.35 3.14 1.00
C ARG A 188 16.10 2.20 1.93
N TYR A 189 16.97 1.38 1.35
CA TYR A 189 17.87 0.50 2.10
C TYR A 189 19.20 0.30 1.36
N LYS A 190 20.20 -0.20 2.07
CA LYS A 190 21.49 -0.60 1.51
C LYS A 190 21.76 -2.06 1.84
N ASP A 191 22.23 -2.80 0.85
CA ASP A 191 22.71 -4.15 1.05
C ASP A 191 24.16 -4.09 1.49
N ALA A 192 24.46 -4.73 2.62
CA ALA A 192 25.82 -4.80 3.14
C ALA A 192 26.76 -5.57 2.19
N ASP A 193 26.19 -6.46 1.38
CA ASP A 193 26.89 -7.29 0.40
C ASP A 193 27.01 -6.63 -0.99
N ASP A 194 26.35 -5.48 -1.20
CA ASP A 194 26.50 -4.69 -2.42
C ASP A 194 27.79 -3.87 -2.35
N MET A 195 28.79 -4.30 -3.12
CA MET A 195 30.13 -3.70 -3.16
C MET A 195 30.11 -2.26 -3.68
N ASP A 196 29.09 -1.87 -4.45
CA ASP A 196 28.93 -0.50 -4.95
C ASP A 196 28.27 0.41 -3.89
N GLY A 197 27.72 -0.17 -2.81
CA GLY A 197 27.09 0.56 -1.71
C GLY A 197 25.88 1.39 -2.14
N ALA A 198 25.24 1.01 -3.25
CA ALA A 198 24.15 1.73 -3.86
C ALA A 198 22.88 1.67 -3.00
N TRP A 199 22.11 2.76 -3.00
CA TRP A 199 20.81 2.79 -2.34
C TRP A 199 19.77 2.10 -3.22
N GLN A 200 19.11 1.10 -2.67
CA GLN A 200 17.91 0.48 -3.26
C GLN A 200 16.65 1.14 -2.69
N VAL A 201 15.55 1.07 -3.44
CA VAL A 201 14.25 1.62 -3.02
C VAL A 201 13.18 0.56 -3.18
N MET A 202 12.45 0.30 -2.11
CA MET A 202 11.25 -0.54 -2.14
C MET A 202 10.01 0.35 -2.10
N TYR A 203 9.00 0.00 -2.89
CA TYR A 203 7.71 0.67 -2.93
C TYR A 203 6.63 -0.26 -2.36
N GLY A 204 5.59 0.32 -1.78
CA GLY A 204 4.48 -0.45 -1.26
C GLY A 204 3.21 0.37 -1.10
N MET A 205 2.11 -0.35 -0.89
CA MET A 205 0.81 0.24 -0.58
C MET A 205 -0.03 -0.67 0.33
N ALA A 206 -0.97 -0.04 1.02
CA ALA A 206 -2.00 -0.65 1.84
C ALA A 206 -3.35 -0.03 1.49
N GLN A 207 -4.39 -0.85 1.36
CA GLN A 207 -5.73 -0.42 0.99
C GLN A 207 -6.79 -1.23 1.73
N CYS A 208 -7.89 -0.60 2.14
CA CYS A 208 -9.11 -1.27 2.57
C CYS A 208 -10.34 -0.80 1.79
N THR A 209 -11.42 -1.58 1.89
CA THR A 209 -12.74 -1.12 1.46
C THR A 209 -13.19 0.07 2.30
N ARG A 210 -13.84 1.02 1.64
CA ARG A 210 -14.13 2.33 2.24
C ARG A 210 -15.29 2.30 3.24
N ASP A 211 -16.08 1.23 3.26
CA ASP A 211 -17.16 1.02 4.24
C ASP A 211 -16.65 0.73 5.65
N LEU A 212 -15.39 0.32 5.81
CA LEU A 212 -14.85 -0.05 7.11
C LEU A 212 -14.71 1.16 8.05
N PRO A 213 -14.92 1.00 9.37
CA PRO A 213 -14.37 1.85 10.44
C PRO A 213 -12.84 1.78 10.50
N LEU A 214 -12.19 2.79 11.10
CA LEU A 214 -10.71 2.92 11.08
C LEU A 214 -10.05 1.69 11.71
N SER A 215 -10.58 1.25 12.85
CA SER A 215 -10.15 0.04 13.57
C SER A 215 -10.27 -1.24 12.73
N GLU A 216 -11.35 -1.39 11.98
CA GLU A 216 -11.60 -2.57 11.14
C GLU A 216 -10.62 -2.63 9.97
N CYS A 217 -10.29 -1.48 9.36
CA CYS A 217 -9.26 -1.43 8.32
C CYS A 217 -7.88 -1.77 8.89
N SER A 218 -7.50 -1.20 10.04
CA SER A 218 -6.24 -1.54 10.72
C SER A 218 -6.16 -3.04 11.01
N SER A 219 -7.23 -3.63 11.57
CA SER A 219 -7.27 -5.07 11.87
C SER A 219 -7.13 -5.92 10.61
N CYS A 220 -7.86 -5.58 9.54
CA CYS A 220 -7.79 -6.31 8.28
C CYS A 220 -6.37 -6.31 7.69
N LEU A 221 -5.70 -5.16 7.71
CA LEU A 221 -4.33 -5.03 7.19
C LEU A 221 -3.32 -5.78 8.06
N ILE A 222 -3.50 -5.80 9.39
CA ILE A 222 -2.68 -6.60 10.30
C ILE A 222 -2.84 -8.09 10.01
N ASP A 223 -4.07 -8.56 9.80
CA ASP A 223 -4.33 -9.97 9.44
C ASP A 223 -3.62 -10.34 8.13
N LEU A 224 -3.68 -9.47 7.12
CA LEU A 224 -3.00 -9.72 5.85
C LEU A 224 -1.47 -9.69 5.97
N LEU A 225 -0.91 -8.86 6.85
CA LEU A 225 0.53 -8.93 7.17
C LEU A 225 0.88 -10.29 7.79
N ALA A 226 0.03 -10.81 8.68
CA ALA A 226 0.25 -12.13 9.26
C ALA A 226 0.22 -13.23 8.19
N VAL A 227 -0.78 -13.22 7.31
CA VAL A 227 -0.87 -14.15 6.15
C VAL A 227 0.36 -14.04 5.26
N MET A 228 0.80 -12.83 4.94
CA MET A 228 1.99 -12.62 4.10
C MET A 228 3.24 -13.19 4.77
N TYR A 229 3.46 -12.95 6.06
CA TYR A 229 4.69 -13.41 6.74
C TYR A 229 4.65 -14.85 7.26
N GLU A 230 3.51 -15.53 7.17
CA GLU A 230 3.41 -16.97 7.41
C GLU A 230 4.10 -17.78 6.29
N ASP A 231 4.06 -17.27 5.05
CA ASP A 231 4.72 -17.89 3.90
C ASP A 231 6.23 -17.59 3.92
N VAL A 232 7.04 -18.65 4.03
CA VAL A 232 8.50 -18.54 4.08
C VAL A 232 9.09 -17.99 2.78
N ASP A 233 8.42 -18.17 1.63
CA ASP A 233 8.92 -17.74 0.32
C ASP A 233 8.83 -16.22 0.15
N VAL A 234 8.00 -15.52 0.94
CA VAL A 234 8.01 -14.04 1.01
C VAL A 234 9.39 -13.53 1.45
N THR A 235 10.12 -14.29 2.27
CA THR A 235 11.48 -13.92 2.64
C THR A 235 12.43 -13.88 1.45
N ASN A 236 12.12 -14.59 0.37
CA ASN A 236 12.92 -14.68 -0.85
C ASN A 236 12.16 -14.14 -2.07
N SER A 237 11.46 -13.01 -1.93
CA SER A 237 10.82 -12.34 -3.07
C SER A 237 11.04 -10.83 -3.07
N THR A 238 11.18 -10.28 -4.28
CA THR A 238 11.29 -8.82 -4.51
C THR A 238 9.95 -8.14 -4.75
N SER A 239 8.89 -8.92 -4.92
CA SER A 239 7.53 -8.41 -5.05
C SER A 239 6.53 -9.43 -4.50
N ALA A 240 5.56 -8.93 -3.75
CA ALA A 240 4.42 -9.74 -3.35
C ALA A 240 3.19 -8.87 -3.16
N SER A 241 2.03 -9.49 -3.35
CA SER A 241 0.76 -8.91 -3.01
C SER A 241 -0.10 -9.91 -2.26
N VAL A 242 -0.86 -9.44 -1.28
CA VAL A 242 -1.82 -10.25 -0.52
C VAL A 242 -3.16 -9.55 -0.54
N MET A 243 -4.18 -10.28 -0.95
CA MET A 243 -5.54 -9.77 -1.20
C MET A 243 -6.53 -10.52 -0.31
N GLY A 244 -7.30 -9.77 0.47
CA GLY A 244 -8.54 -10.21 1.10
C GLY A 244 -9.75 -9.53 0.46
N VAL A 245 -10.95 -9.79 0.99
CA VAL A 245 -12.19 -9.17 0.48
C VAL A 245 -12.27 -7.70 0.87
N SER A 246 -11.82 -7.37 2.09
CA SER A 246 -11.88 -6.01 2.61
C SER A 246 -10.55 -5.26 2.61
N CYS A 247 -9.42 -5.90 2.31
CA CYS A 247 -8.12 -5.25 2.35
C CYS A 247 -7.11 -5.85 1.35
N TYR A 248 -6.08 -5.07 1.05
CA TYR A 248 -5.05 -5.39 0.07
C TYR A 248 -3.71 -4.76 0.50
N LEU A 249 -2.63 -5.54 0.40
CA LEU A 249 -1.26 -5.10 0.66
C LEU A 249 -0.36 -5.56 -0.47
N MET A 250 0.59 -4.72 -0.86
CA MET A 250 1.64 -5.15 -1.78
C MET A 250 2.95 -4.37 -1.59
N TYR A 251 4.04 -4.98 -2.04
CA TYR A 251 5.32 -4.31 -2.24
C TYR A 251 5.98 -4.78 -3.53
N GLN A 252 6.85 -3.95 -4.09
CA GLN A 252 7.73 -4.29 -5.20
C GLN A 252 8.95 -3.34 -5.25
N MET A 253 9.95 -3.70 -6.05
CA MET A 253 11.15 -2.86 -6.24
C MET A 253 10.96 -1.74 -7.28
N GLU A 254 9.97 -1.88 -8.15
CA GLU A 254 9.63 -0.87 -9.16
C GLU A 254 8.59 0.14 -8.63
N PRO A 255 8.59 1.39 -9.11
CA PRO A 255 7.52 2.34 -8.80
C PRO A 255 6.13 1.78 -9.13
N ILE A 256 5.14 2.09 -8.30
CA ILE A 256 3.76 1.65 -8.47
C ILE A 256 2.96 2.78 -9.11
N ASN A 257 2.28 2.48 -10.22
CA ASN A 257 1.30 3.38 -10.81
C ASN A 257 -0.04 3.20 -10.10
N PHE A 258 -0.68 4.29 -9.69
CA PHE A 258 -1.97 4.25 -9.01
C PHE A 258 -3.08 4.82 -9.87
N ILE A 259 -4.31 4.36 -9.61
CA ILE A 259 -5.54 4.99 -10.09
C ILE A 259 -5.51 6.49 -9.78
N ALA A 260 -5.79 7.30 -10.80
CA ALA A 260 -5.89 8.74 -10.65
C ALA A 260 -6.91 9.12 -9.56
N GLY A 261 -6.47 9.93 -8.59
CA GLY A 261 -7.29 10.35 -7.45
C GLY A 261 -7.13 9.52 -6.18
N MET A 262 -6.38 8.41 -6.21
CA MET A 262 -5.83 7.77 -5.01
C MET A 262 -4.44 8.35 -4.71
N VAL A 263 -4.40 9.56 -4.17
CA VAL A 263 -3.13 10.21 -3.80
C VAL A 263 -2.99 10.15 -2.28
N ALA A 264 -2.08 9.30 -1.80
CA ALA A 264 -1.60 9.37 -0.42
C ALA A 264 -0.31 10.20 -0.34
N VAL A 265 -0.11 10.80 0.84
CA VAL A 265 0.88 11.84 1.17
C VAL A 265 2.28 11.44 0.71
N PRO A 266 3.03 12.32 0.01
CA PRO A 266 4.42 12.04 -0.36
C PRO A 266 5.22 11.70 0.91
N PRO A 267 6.17 10.74 0.83
CA PRO A 267 7.01 10.39 1.97
C PRO A 267 7.64 11.65 2.55
N ALA A 268 7.71 11.73 3.88
CA ALA A 268 8.43 12.81 4.56
C ALA A 268 9.83 12.91 3.92
N ALA A 269 10.19 14.11 3.46
CA ALA A 269 11.51 14.36 2.93
C ALA A 269 12.55 13.88 3.97
N PRO A 270 13.65 13.25 3.53
CA PRO A 270 14.67 12.79 4.46
C PRO A 270 15.16 13.94 5.35
N PRO A 271 15.57 13.65 6.60
CA PRO A 271 16.30 14.64 7.40
C PRO A 271 17.45 15.16 6.56
N ALA A 272 17.55 16.48 6.39
CA ALA A 272 18.69 17.09 5.73
C ALA A 272 19.96 16.54 6.39
N GLU A 273 20.92 16.09 5.58
CA GLU A 273 22.24 15.74 6.09
C GLU A 273 22.74 16.93 6.93
N PRO A 274 23.24 16.69 8.17
CA PRO A 274 23.87 17.75 8.93
C PRO A 274 24.96 18.36 8.06
N PRO A 275 25.06 19.70 7.97
CA PRO A 275 26.08 20.34 7.15
C PRO A 275 27.44 19.75 7.54
N THR A 276 28.09 19.10 6.58
CA THR A 276 29.47 18.64 6.70
C THR A 276 30.28 19.85 7.14
N GLY A 277 30.79 19.77 8.37
CA GLY A 277 31.44 20.89 9.03
C GLY A 277 32.47 21.53 8.12
N SER A 278 32.22 22.79 7.76
CA SER A 278 33.30 23.67 7.35
C SER A 278 34.26 23.71 8.52
N ALA A 279 35.46 23.16 8.33
CA ALA A 279 36.55 23.24 9.28
C ALA A 279 36.68 24.71 9.70
N ALA A 280 36.28 25.01 10.94
CA ALA A 280 36.54 26.30 11.54
C ALA A 280 38.05 26.49 11.57
N ALA A 281 38.54 27.37 10.70
CA ALA A 281 39.91 27.82 10.72
C ALA A 281 40.21 28.32 12.14
N SER A 282 41.22 27.72 12.78
CA SER A 282 41.74 28.15 14.06
C SER A 282 42.08 29.65 14.01
N PRO A 283 41.66 30.46 14.99
CA PRO A 283 42.06 31.87 15.02
C PRO A 283 43.58 31.98 15.22
N PRO A 284 44.25 32.97 14.60
CA PRO A 284 45.68 33.15 14.77
C PRO A 284 46.01 33.56 16.21
N ALA A 285 47.13 33.04 16.72
CA ALA A 285 47.65 33.38 18.04
C ALA A 285 47.89 34.89 18.18
N PRO A 286 47.61 35.50 19.34
CA PRO A 286 47.90 36.91 19.56
C PRO A 286 49.41 37.16 19.68
N PRO A 287 49.90 38.34 19.28
CA PRO A 287 51.31 38.69 19.38
C PRO A 287 51.70 38.89 20.86
N VAL A 288 52.87 38.35 21.21
CA VAL A 288 53.52 38.55 22.51
C VAL A 288 54.02 40.00 22.58
N GLY A 289 53.26 40.85 23.27
CA GLY A 289 53.66 42.21 23.62
C GLY A 289 54.28 42.26 25.02
N ASN A 290 55.60 42.46 25.09
CA ASN A 290 56.32 42.79 26.31
C ASN A 290 55.91 44.17 26.83
N ILE A 291 55.29 44.26 28.02
CA ILE A 291 55.26 45.50 28.82
C ILE A 291 55.46 45.18 30.31
N PHE A 292 56.64 45.61 30.77
CA PHE A 292 57.05 46.17 32.07
C PHE A 292 56.25 45.93 33.37
N LEU A 293 57.00 45.36 34.31
CA LEU A 293 57.07 45.62 35.75
C LEU A 293 56.33 46.87 36.27
N GLY A 294 55.42 46.68 37.24
CA GLY A 294 54.82 47.76 38.01
C GLY A 294 53.94 47.25 39.15
N LEU A 295 54.48 47.25 40.36
CA LEU A 295 53.89 46.88 41.64
C LEU A 295 52.44 47.37 41.87
N CYS A 296 51.59 46.49 42.41
CA CYS A 296 50.54 46.85 43.37
C CYS A 296 50.32 45.71 44.38
N ILE A 297 50.54 46.06 45.65
CA ILE A 297 50.44 45.22 46.85
C ILE A 297 49.01 45.29 47.39
N SER A 298 48.60 44.24 48.12
CA SER A 298 47.43 44.08 49.00
C SER A 298 46.15 43.55 48.33
N SER A 299 45.28 42.75 48.94
CA SER A 299 45.30 41.81 50.06
C SER A 299 43.92 41.13 50.03
N MET A 300 43.84 39.85 50.42
CA MET A 300 42.63 39.09 50.78
C MET A 300 41.64 38.71 49.65
N CYS A 301 41.46 37.41 49.40
CA CYS A 301 40.45 36.63 50.13
C CYS A 301 40.56 35.13 49.81
N ASN A 302 40.42 34.34 50.86
CA ASN A 302 40.54 32.89 50.93
C ASN A 302 39.22 32.19 50.57
N ALA A 303 39.34 30.87 50.31
CA ALA A 303 38.29 29.84 50.34
C ALA A 303 37.40 29.68 49.10
N PHE A 304 37.59 28.59 48.35
CA PHE A 304 36.68 27.44 48.34
C PHE A 304 37.24 26.35 47.40
N LEU A 305 38.16 25.54 47.93
CA LEU A 305 38.45 24.21 47.40
C LEU A 305 38.12 23.23 48.51
N TYR A 306 37.03 22.48 48.41
CA TYR A 306 36.97 21.15 49.01
C TYR A 306 35.76 20.32 48.53
N LYS A 307 36.09 19.12 48.04
CA LYS A 307 35.33 17.85 48.10
C LYS A 307 34.00 17.80 47.32
N LYS A 308 33.76 16.79 46.49
CA LYS A 308 33.77 15.37 46.86
C LYS A 308 33.89 14.46 45.62
N LYS A 309 34.82 13.51 45.69
CA LYS A 309 34.89 12.28 44.88
C LYS A 309 34.46 11.10 45.78
N LEU A 310 34.16 9.96 45.14
CA LEU A 310 33.77 8.62 45.63
C LEU A 310 32.26 8.34 45.68
N ASN A 311 31.74 7.53 44.76
CA ASN A 311 31.74 6.03 44.68
C ASN A 311 30.77 5.40 45.68
N VAL A 312 29.91 4.49 45.19
CA VAL A 312 29.81 3.08 45.60
C VAL A 312 28.67 2.41 44.80
N GLN A 313 29.01 1.29 44.16
CA GLN A 313 28.10 0.28 43.63
C GLN A 313 27.50 -0.58 44.74
N ILE A 314 26.32 -1.13 44.48
CA ILE A 314 25.97 -2.51 44.85
C ILE A 314 25.47 -3.17 43.56
#